data_AF-A0AA35N5Z6-F1
#
_entry.id   AF-A0AA35N5Z6-F1
#
_cell.length_a   1.000
_cell.length_b   1.000
_cell.length_c   1.000
_cell.angle_alpha   90.00
_cell.angle_beta   90.00
_cell.angle_gamma   90.00
#
_symmetry.space_group_name_H-M   'P 1'
#
loop_
_entity.id
_entity.type
_entity.pdbx_description
1 polymer ?
#
loop_
_entity_poly.entity_id
_entity_poly.type
_entity_poly.pdbx_seq_one_letter_code
_entity_poly.pdbx_strand_id
1 'polypeptide(L)' 'MEKKPLILGRELGQTVCQVLGLDPSKVTSITIRMEPNTAACVEVVNTISRVEGEKIAGALEVYGLTRRGT' A
#
# COMPACT_ATOMS: atom_id res chain seq x y z
N MET A 1 -19.13 23.05 16.72
CA MET A 1 -18.53 21.92 15.99
C MET A 1 -17.35 22.46 15.20
N GLU A 2 -16.12 22.07 15.55
CA GLU A 2 -14.96 22.38 14.71
C GLU A 2 -15.13 21.68 13.36
N LYS A 3 -15.00 22.44 12.27
CA LYS A 3 -14.97 21.85 10.93
C LYS A 3 -13.66 21.09 10.80
N LYS A 4 -13.74 19.76 10.71
CA LYS A 4 -12.57 18.96 10.34
C LYS A 4 -12.04 19.49 9.00
N PRO A 5 -10.72 19.65 8.87
CA PRO A 5 -10.13 20.16 7.63
C PRO A 5 -10.49 19.23 6.48
N LEU A 6 -10.86 19.82 5.35
CA LEU A 6 -11.05 19.09 4.10
C LEU A 6 -9.67 18.70 3.58
N ILE A 7 -9.34 17.41 3.66
CA ILE A 7 -8.07 16.87 3.15
C ILE A 7 -8.29 16.45 1.69
N LEU A 8 -7.42 16.91 0.80
CA LEU A 8 -7.43 16.49 -0.60
C LEU A 8 -6.90 15.05 -0.74
N GLY A 9 -7.37 14.32 -1.74
CA GLY A 9 -6.94 12.93 -1.96
C GLY A 9 -5.41 12.76 -2.10
N ARG A 10 -4.73 13.77 -2.66
CA ARG A 10 -3.26 13.82 -2.73
C ARG A 10 -2.61 13.89 -1.35
N GLU A 11 -3.10 14.77 -0.49
CA GLU A 11 -2.57 14.97 0.86
C GLU A 11 -2.79 13.70 1.69
N LEU A 12 -3.98 13.11 1.59
CA LEU A 12 -4.29 11.83 2.21
C LEU A 12 -3.32 10.73 1.74
N GLY A 13 -3.08 10.62 0.44
CA GLY A 13 -2.13 9.65 -0.11
C GLY A 13 -0.71 9.85 0.41
N GLN A 14 -0.24 11.10 0.48
CA GLN A 14 1.08 11.42 1.05
C GLN A 14 1.17 11.06 2.53
N THR A 15 0.14 11.37 3.32
CA THR A 15 0.09 11.00 4.74
C THR A 15 0.10 9.48 4.93
N VAL A 16 -0.65 8.72 4.13
CA VAL A 16 -0.65 7.26 4.20
C VAL A 16 0.74 6.71 3.89
N CYS A 17 1.39 7.16 2.82
CA CYS A 17 2.75 6.74 2.49
C CYS A 17 3.74 7.05 3.64
N GLN A 18 3.65 8.25 4.22
CA GLN A 18 4.52 8.64 5.34
C GLN A 18 4.32 7.75 6.56
N VAL A 19 3.07 7.50 6.96
CA VAL A 19 2.74 6.67 8.14
C VAL A 19 3.19 5.23 7.95
N LEU A 20 3.08 4.69 6.73
CA LEU A 20 3.48 3.33 6.40
C LEU A 20 4.97 3.19 6.03
N GLY A 21 5.74 4.28 6.01
CA GLY A 21 7.15 4.26 5.62
C GLY A 21 7.38 3.91 4.15
N LEU A 22 6.43 4.23 3.28
CA LEU A 22 6.47 3.93 1.85
C LEU A 22 6.97 5.12 1.04
N ASP A 23 7.74 4.83 -0.01
CA ASP A 23 8.16 5.82 -1.00
C ASP A 23 6.98 6.15 -1.94
N PRO A 24 6.42 7.38 -1.92
CA PRO A 24 5.29 7.75 -2.76
C PRO A 24 5.57 7.64 -4.26
N SER A 25 6.83 7.70 -4.70
CA SER A 25 7.19 7.59 -6.12
C SER A 25 7.00 6.18 -6.68
N LYS A 26 6.98 5.16 -5.81
CA LYS A 26 6.76 3.76 -6.17
C LYS A 26 5.30 3.32 -6.02
N VAL A 27 4.45 4.14 -5.41
CA VAL A 27 3.04 3.82 -5.17
C VAL A 27 2.19 4.23 -6.36
N THR A 28 1.44 3.27 -6.91
CA THR A 28 0.54 3.48 -8.05
C THR A 28 -0.88 3.76 -7.60
N SER A 29 -1.32 3.11 -6.52
CA SER A 29 -2.68 3.24 -6.00
C SER A 29 -2.72 2.97 -4.50
N ILE A 30 -3.60 3.68 -3.81
CA ILE A 30 -3.98 3.45 -2.42
C ILE A 30 -5.50 3.36 -2.36
N THR A 31 -6.01 2.24 -1.88
CA THR A 31 -7.44 2.04 -1.63
C THR A 31 -7.67 1.96 -0.13
N ILE A 32 -8.59 2.77 0.37
CA ILE A 32 -8.96 2.79 1.79
C ILE A 32 -10.42 2.36 1.90
N ARG A 33 -10.65 1.24 2.58
CA ARG A 33 -11.99 0.76 2.91
C ARG A 33 -12.25 0.97 4.39
N MET A 34 -13.34 1.68 4.69
CA MET A 34 -13.79 1.92 6.06
C MET A 34 -15.21 1.41 6.20
N GLU A 35 -15.41 0.45 7.10
CA GLU A 35 -16.73 -0.04 7.47
C GLU A 35 -17.03 0.37 8.93
N PRO A 36 -18.30 0.59 9.30
CA PRO A 36 -18.63 0.94 10.68
C PRO A 36 -18.18 -0.13 11.67
N ASN A 37 -17.58 0.30 12.79
CA ASN A 37 -17.13 -0.57 13.88
C ASN A 37 -16.03 -1.59 13.50
N THR A 38 -15.32 -1.38 12.38
CA THR A 38 -14.17 -2.20 11.99
C THR A 38 -12.92 -1.36 11.82
N ALA A 39 -11.77 -2.02 11.84
CA ALA A 39 -10.51 -1.37 11.46
C ALA A 39 -10.54 -1.01 9.97
N ALA A 40 -10.00 0.17 9.64
CA ALA A 40 -9.83 0.55 8.24
C ALA A 40 -8.85 -0.40 7.54
N CYS A 41 -9.22 -0.87 6.35
CA CYS A 41 -8.32 -1.62 5.49
C CYS A 41 -7.65 -0.67 4.50
N VAL A 42 -6.32 -0.71 4.44
CA VAL A 42 -5.53 0.08 3.50
C VAL A 42 -4.79 -0.89 2.58
N GLU A 43 -5.17 -0.88 1.30
CA GLU A 43 -4.53 -1.66 0.26
C GLU A 43 -3.63 -0.73 -0.56
N VAL A 44 -2.34 -1.06 -0.63
CA VAL A 44 -1.35 -0.28 -1.38
C VAL A 44 -0.83 -1.13 -2.54
N VAL A 45 -0.90 -0.57 -3.75
CA VAL A 45 -0.31 -1.15 -4.94
C VAL A 45 0.94 -0.35 -5.30
N ASN A 46 2.08 -1.03 -5.37
CA ASN A 46 3.35 -0.44 -5.74
C ASN A 46 3.95 -1.12 -6.97
N THR A 47 4.69 -0.34 -7.76
CA THR A 47 5.58 -0.89 -8.78
C THR A 47 6.88 -1.29 -8.12
N ILE A 48 7.32 -2.51 -8.37
CA ILE A 48 8.59 -3.03 -7.87
C ILE A 48 9.50 -3.40 -9.04
N SER A 49 10.81 -3.27 -8.81
CA SER A 49 11.82 -3.78 -9.74
C SER A 49 11.81 -5.31 -9.78
N ARG A 50 12.39 -5.89 -10.84
CA ARG A 50 12.58 -7.33 -10.94
C ARG A 50 13.34 -7.90 -9.73
N VAL A 51 14.41 -7.23 -9.30
CA VAL A 51 15.23 -7.64 -8.16
C VAL A 51 14.43 -7.64 -6.85
N GLU A 52 13.60 -6.62 -6.61
CA GLU A 52 12.69 -6.59 -5.45
C GLU A 52 11.66 -7.73 -5.54
N GLY A 53 11.11 -7.98 -6.74
CA GLY A 53 10.17 -9.09 -6.97
C GLY A 53 10.78 -10.47 -6.74
N GLU A 54 12.05 -10.68 -7.10
CA GLU A 54 12.79 -11.93 -6.83
C GLU A 54 13.00 -12.15 -5.32
N LYS A 55 13.30 -11.09 -4.56
CA LYS A 55 13.40 -11.17 -3.09
C LYS A 55 12.08 -11.57 -2.44
N ILE A 56 10.97 -10.99 -2.88
CA ILE A 56 9.63 -11.33 -2.37
C ILE A 56 9.29 -12.77 -2.73
N ALA A 57 9.52 -13.19 -3.98
CA ALA A 57 9.26 -14.56 -4.40
C ALA A 57 10.04 -15.57 -3.53
N GLY A 58 11.34 -15.35 -3.32
CA GLY A 58 12.15 -16.21 -2.46
C GLY A 58 11.65 -16.26 -1.00
N ALA A 59 11.17 -15.14 -0.45
CA ALA A 59 10.57 -15.13 0.89
C ALA A 59 9.24 -15.90 0.96
N LEU A 60 8.51 -16.01 -0.15
CA LEU A 60 7.23 -16.71 -0.24
C LEU A 60 7.38 -18.21 -0.55
N GLU A 61 8.53 -18.65 -1.05
CA GLU A 61 8.83 -20.07 -1.30
C GLU A 61 8.71 -20.93 -0.04
N VAL A 62 8.97 -20.38 1.16
CA VAL A 62 8.79 -21.09 2.44
C VAL A 62 7.33 -21.51 2.69
N TYR A 63 6.38 -20.85 2.01
CA TYR A 63 4.96 -21.17 2.04
C TYR A 63 4.50 -21.99 0.83
N GLY A 64 5.43 -22.47 -0.01
CA GLY A 64 5.13 -23.18 -1.25
C GLY A 64 4.46 -22.32 -2.32
N LEU A 65 4.49 -20.99 -2.18
CA LEU A 65 3.91 -20.06 -3.13
C LEU A 65 4.94 -19.72 -4.22
N THR A 66 4.62 -20.01 -5.47
CA THR A 66 5.48 -19.74 -6.62
C THR A 66 4.95 -18.58 -7.46
N ARG A 67 5.85 -17.69 -7.86
CA ARG A 67 5.51 -16.60 -8.78
C ARG A 67 5.12 -17.17 -10.15
N ARG A 68 3.96 -16.77 -10.68
CA ARG A 68 3.58 -17.01 -12.08
C ARG A 68 3.80 -15.75 -12.91
N GLY A 69 4.60 -15.86 -13.98
CA GLY A 69 4.81 -14.80 -14.97
C GLY A 69 6.24 -14.24 -15.00
N THR A 70 6.81 -14.21 -16.21
CA THR A 70 8.12 -13.64 -16.60
C THR A 70 8.13 -12.12 -16.54
#